data_AF-Q120X0-F1
#
_entry.id   AF-Q120X0-F1
#
_cell.length_a   1.000
_cell.length_b   1.000
_cell.length_c   1.000
_cell.angle_alpha   90.00
_cell.angle_beta   90.00
_cell.angle_gamma   90.00
#
_symmetry.space_group_name_H-M   'P 1'
#
loop_
_entity.id
_entity.type
_entity.pdbx_description
1 polymer ?
#
loop_
_entity_poly.entity_id
_entity_poly.type
_entity_poly.pdbx_seq_one_letter_code
_entity_poly.pdbx_strand_id
1 'polypeptide(L)'
;MKSEETIVIDPVGMNIVNRIAPGTKSTGTLECSGGLLVQGHFEGTLVVTDGPLVLMQGGSISGDFDCKQDAYLFGTIAPKPGGEQSQLTVGGAAFMADTLEAKADITAGVFKTYEGAQVDGRIRTGRKEPPKLA
;
A
#
# COMPACT_ATOMS: atom_id res chain seq x y z
N MET A 1 -8.45 14.06 -25.83
CA MET A 1 -9.18 13.04 -25.06
C MET A 1 -8.20 12.47 -24.05
N LYS A 2 -8.44 12.67 -22.75
CA LYS A 2 -7.71 11.91 -21.72
C LYS A 2 -8.25 10.48 -21.75
N SER A 3 -7.39 9.49 -21.86
CA SER A 3 -7.78 8.09 -21.70
C SER A 3 -8.05 7.87 -20.22
N GLU A 4 -9.30 7.63 -19.83
CA GLU A 4 -9.63 7.26 -18.46
C GLU A 4 -9.16 5.83 -18.20
N GLU A 5 -8.00 5.67 -17.58
CA GLU A 5 -7.54 4.36 -17.10
C GLU A 5 -8.27 4.04 -15.79
N THR A 6 -9.04 2.95 -15.78
CA THR A 6 -9.81 2.51 -14.61
C THR A 6 -9.12 1.33 -13.93
N ILE A 7 -8.88 1.43 -12.62
CA ILE A 7 -8.45 0.31 -11.80
C ILE A 7 -9.68 -0.35 -11.18
N VAL A 8 -9.90 -1.63 -11.45
CA VAL A 8 -10.98 -2.42 -10.84
C VAL A 8 -10.39 -3.28 -9.72
N ILE A 9 -10.90 -3.11 -8.50
CA ILE A 9 -10.57 -3.96 -7.36
C ILE A 9 -11.63 -5.07 -7.27
N ASP A 10 -11.22 -6.32 -7.49
CA ASP A 10 -12.05 -7.51 -7.30
C ASP A 10 -11.62 -8.24 -6.02
N PRO A 11 -12.32 -8.08 -4.89
CA PRO A 11 -11.92 -8.68 -3.63
C PRO A 11 -11.82 -10.21 -3.66
N VAL A 12 -12.62 -10.88 -4.50
CA VAL A 12 -12.61 -12.34 -4.59
C VAL A 12 -11.42 -12.80 -5.42
N GLY A 13 -11.27 -12.27 -6.64
CA GLY A 13 -10.15 -12.60 -7.52
C GLY A 13 -8.78 -12.20 -6.95
N MET A 14 -8.74 -11.17 -6.10
CA MET A 14 -7.52 -10.66 -5.48
C MET A 14 -7.26 -11.22 -4.08
N ASN A 15 -8.06 -12.18 -3.59
CA ASN A 15 -7.94 -12.78 -2.26
C ASN A 15 -7.96 -11.75 -1.12
N ILE A 16 -8.74 -10.67 -1.23
CA ILE A 16 -8.83 -9.63 -0.20
C ILE A 16 -9.81 -10.08 0.89
N VAL A 17 -9.26 -10.60 1.99
CA VAL A 17 -10.02 -11.19 3.10
C VAL A 17 -9.85 -10.42 4.41
N ASN A 18 -8.87 -9.51 4.49
CA ASN A 18 -8.62 -8.66 5.64
C ASN A 18 -9.13 -7.24 5.40
N ARG A 19 -9.66 -6.57 6.43
CA ARG A 19 -10.20 -5.21 6.31
C ARG A 19 -9.99 -4.36 7.55
N ILE A 20 -9.51 -3.13 7.34
CA ILE A 20 -9.59 -2.03 8.31
C ILE A 20 -10.70 -1.10 7.83
N ALA A 21 -11.88 -1.22 8.45
CA ALA A 21 -13.10 -0.57 7.99
C ALA A 21 -13.09 0.96 8.25
N PRO A 22 -13.94 1.74 7.55
CA PRO A 22 -14.13 3.16 7.85
C PRO A 22 -14.46 3.38 9.33
N GLY A 23 -13.91 4.44 9.92
CA GLY A 23 -14.09 4.75 11.35
C GLY A 23 -13.28 3.86 12.30
N THR A 24 -12.61 2.81 11.82
CA THR A 24 -11.67 2.04 12.63
C THR A 24 -10.32 2.76 12.71
N LYS A 25 -9.77 2.85 13.93
CA LYS A 25 -8.38 3.23 14.19
C LYS A 25 -7.67 2.06 14.87
N SER A 26 -6.56 1.62 14.30
CA SER A 26 -5.75 0.53 14.84
C SER A 26 -4.29 0.97 14.95
N THR A 27 -3.61 0.49 15.99
CA THR A 27 -2.21 0.83 16.28
C THR A 27 -1.44 -0.41 16.71
N GLY A 28 -0.19 -0.57 16.27
CA GLY A 28 0.69 -1.66 16.67
C GLY A 28 1.21 -2.48 15.49
N THR A 29 1.35 -3.78 15.69
CA THR A 29 1.80 -4.71 14.64
C THR A 29 0.62 -5.51 14.10
N LEU A 30 0.46 -5.55 12.78
CA LEU A 30 -0.52 -6.38 12.08
C LEU A 30 0.20 -7.24 11.05
N GLU A 31 0.06 -8.56 11.18
CA GLU A 31 0.50 -9.53 10.18
C GLU A 31 -0.73 -10.29 9.68
N CYS A 32 -0.93 -10.32 8.37
CA CYS A 32 -2.05 -11.03 7.77
C CYS A 32 -1.66 -11.76 6.49
N SER A 33 -2.26 -12.93 6.28
CA SER A 33 -2.24 -13.65 5.01
C SER A 33 -3.55 -13.40 4.25
N GLY A 34 -3.45 -13.31 2.93
CA GLY A 34 -4.48 -12.76 2.06
C GLY A 34 -4.48 -11.24 2.03
N GLY A 35 -5.11 -10.68 1.01
CA GLY A 35 -5.12 -9.25 0.74
C GLY A 35 -5.77 -8.45 1.86
N LEU A 36 -5.32 -7.21 2.01
CA LEU A 36 -5.77 -6.26 3.02
C LEU A 36 -6.38 -5.02 2.37
N LEU A 37 -7.64 -4.74 2.72
CA LEU A 37 -8.32 -3.51 2.36
C LEU A 37 -8.29 -2.50 3.52
N VAL A 38 -7.67 -1.36 3.31
CA VAL A 38 -7.59 -0.26 4.29
C VAL A 38 -8.49 0.88 3.86
N GLN A 39 -9.53 1.14 4.66
CA GLN A 39 -10.46 2.27 4.52
C GLN A 39 -10.53 3.13 5.80
N GLY A 40 -10.00 2.62 6.91
CA GLY A 40 -9.82 3.34 8.17
C GLY A 40 -8.39 3.82 8.37
N HIS A 41 -7.96 3.87 9.63
CA HIS A 41 -6.65 4.39 10.02
C HIS A 41 -5.80 3.29 10.66
N PHE A 42 -4.55 3.14 10.20
CA PHE A 42 -3.57 2.23 10.79
C PHE A 42 -2.25 2.94 11.09
N GLU A 43 -1.68 2.71 12.27
CA GLU A 43 -0.37 3.24 12.67
C GLU A 43 0.51 2.12 13.24
N GLY A 44 1.72 1.93 12.70
CA GLY A 44 2.69 0.96 13.19
C GLY A 44 3.24 0.06 12.09
N THR A 45 3.43 -1.22 12.39
CA THR A 45 4.09 -2.18 11.49
C THR A 45 3.06 -3.10 10.85
N LEU A 46 3.12 -3.25 9.52
CA LEU A 46 2.14 -4.03 8.77
C LEU A 46 2.81 -4.96 7.77
N VAL A 47 2.44 -6.23 7.82
CA VAL A 47 2.92 -7.25 6.86
C VAL A 47 1.72 -7.93 6.21
N VAL A 48 1.68 -7.90 4.88
CA VAL A 48 0.66 -8.60 4.06
C VAL A 48 1.35 -9.69 3.24
N THR A 49 0.98 -10.94 3.46
CA THR A 49 1.40 -12.10 2.66
C THR A 49 0.25 -12.61 1.80
N ASP A 50 0.55 -13.27 0.68
CA ASP A 50 -0.43 -14.01 -0.14
C ASP A 50 -1.64 -13.20 -0.66
N GLY A 51 -1.49 -11.88 -0.76
CA GLY A 51 -2.47 -10.98 -1.34
C GLY A 51 -1.96 -9.54 -1.40
N PRO A 52 -2.73 -8.65 -2.05
CA PRO A 52 -2.34 -7.25 -2.22
C PRO A 52 -2.66 -6.38 -1.01
N LEU A 53 -1.97 -5.25 -0.90
CA LEU A 53 -2.36 -4.14 -0.03
C LEU A 53 -3.22 -3.15 -0.84
N VAL A 54 -4.45 -2.90 -0.43
CA VAL A 54 -5.33 -1.90 -1.06
C VAL A 54 -5.61 -0.78 -0.06
N LEU A 55 -4.95 0.36 -0.25
CA LEU A 55 -5.20 1.58 0.51
C LEU A 55 -6.25 2.41 -0.24
N MET A 56 -7.51 2.30 0.16
CA MET A 56 -8.60 3.04 -0.47
C MET A 56 -8.56 4.53 -0.15
N GLN A 57 -9.22 5.32 -0.98
CA GLN A 57 -9.50 6.73 -0.69
C GLN A 57 -10.21 6.87 0.66
N GLY A 58 -9.75 7.82 1.49
CA GLY A 58 -10.21 8.01 2.87
C GLY A 58 -9.55 7.10 3.91
N GLY A 59 -8.84 6.05 3.47
CA GLY A 59 -7.96 5.27 4.33
C GLY A 59 -6.61 5.95 4.52
N SER A 60 -6.01 5.79 5.71
CA SER A 60 -4.68 6.33 6.02
C SER A 60 -3.80 5.32 6.75
N ILE A 61 -2.52 5.28 6.38
CA ILE A 61 -1.52 4.45 7.06
C ILE A 61 -0.29 5.28 7.46
N SER A 62 0.36 4.96 8.57
CA SER A 62 1.63 5.55 9.02
C SER A 62 2.52 4.50 9.70
N GLY A 63 3.81 4.40 9.35
CA GLY A 63 4.72 3.40 9.90
C GLY A 63 5.53 2.64 8.86
N ASP A 64 5.71 1.32 9.09
CA ASP A 64 6.55 0.42 8.31
C ASP A 64 5.70 -0.70 7.68
N PHE A 65 5.67 -0.76 6.36
CA PHE A 65 4.76 -1.61 5.58
C PHE A 65 5.54 -2.55 4.65
N ASP A 66 5.29 -3.85 4.71
CA ASP A 66 5.81 -4.84 3.77
C ASP A 66 4.66 -5.66 3.16
N CYS A 67 4.35 -5.38 1.89
CA CYS A 67 3.42 -6.17 1.09
C CYS A 67 4.22 -7.07 0.14
N LYS A 68 4.01 -8.38 0.20
CA LYS A 68 4.75 -9.33 -0.65
C LYS A 68 4.28 -9.33 -2.11
N GLN A 69 3.08 -8.83 -2.40
CA GLN A 69 2.50 -8.77 -3.74
C GLN A 69 2.32 -7.32 -4.19
N ASP A 70 1.26 -7.02 -4.93
CA ASP A 70 0.95 -5.70 -5.46
C ASP A 70 0.33 -4.79 -4.38
N ALA A 71 0.54 -3.48 -4.54
CA ALA A 71 -0.10 -2.46 -3.72
C ALA A 71 -0.91 -1.50 -4.61
N TYR A 72 -2.15 -1.22 -4.19
CA TYR A 72 -3.06 -0.29 -4.85
C TYR A 72 -3.30 0.90 -3.90
N LEU A 73 -2.79 2.06 -4.28
CA LEU A 73 -2.63 3.21 -3.40
C LEU A 73 -3.52 4.36 -3.89
N PHE A 74 -4.64 4.56 -3.20
CA PHE A 74 -5.64 5.61 -3.45
C PHE A 74 -5.83 6.56 -2.25
N GLY A 75 -5.30 6.21 -1.07
CA GLY A 75 -5.46 6.97 0.16
C GLY A 75 -4.20 7.74 0.58
N THR A 76 -4.02 7.91 1.89
CA THR A 76 -2.93 8.71 2.46
C THR A 76 -1.89 7.83 3.14
N ILE A 77 -0.61 8.04 2.83
CA ILE A 77 0.50 7.50 3.62
C ILE A 77 1.12 8.66 4.39
N ALA A 78 0.89 8.73 5.70
CA ALA A 78 1.37 9.80 6.55
C ALA A 78 2.78 9.50 7.08
N PRO A 79 3.56 10.51 7.54
CA PRO A 79 4.82 10.27 8.25
C PRO A 79 4.59 9.47 9.53
N LYS A 80 5.63 8.80 10.02
CA LYS A 80 5.64 8.11 11.30
C LYS A 80 5.42 9.10 12.46
N PRO A 81 4.96 8.62 13.64
CA PRO A 81 5.05 9.40 14.87
C PRO A 81 6.49 9.87 15.09
N GLY A 82 6.70 11.18 15.15
CA GLY A 82 8.06 11.78 15.23
C GLY A 82 8.51 12.48 13.95
N GLY A 83 7.75 12.37 12.85
CA GLY A 83 7.98 13.14 11.61
C GLY A 83 8.91 12.48 10.60
N GLU A 84 9.42 11.29 10.88
CA GLU A 84 10.15 10.47 9.91
C GLU A 84 9.24 9.99 8.78
N GLN A 85 9.79 9.79 7.59
CA GLN A 85 9.05 9.25 6.44
C GLN A 85 8.62 7.80 6.72
N SER A 86 7.37 7.47 6.40
CA SER A 86 6.91 6.07 6.42
C SER A 86 7.67 5.24 5.38
N GLN A 87 7.72 3.92 5.56
CA GLN A 87 8.42 3.02 4.66
C GLN A 87 7.43 2.02 4.08
N LEU A 88 7.31 1.95 2.75
CA LEU A 88 6.48 0.97 2.07
C LEU A 88 7.33 0.12 1.12
N THR A 89 7.41 -1.17 1.39
CA THR A 89 8.03 -2.15 0.51
C THR A 89 6.95 -3.01 -0.15
N VAL A 90 6.97 -3.07 -1.47
CA VAL A 90 6.01 -3.80 -2.32
C VAL A 90 6.78 -4.83 -3.15
N GLY A 91 6.42 -6.10 -3.04
CA GLY A 91 7.09 -7.17 -3.78
C GLY A 91 6.76 -7.17 -5.27
N GLY A 92 5.54 -6.77 -5.62
CA GLY A 92 5.06 -6.64 -6.99
C GLY A 92 5.05 -5.20 -7.51
N ALA A 93 3.93 -4.82 -8.11
CA ALA A 93 3.70 -3.47 -8.63
C ALA A 93 3.02 -2.57 -7.59
N ALA A 94 3.49 -1.32 -7.48
CA ALA A 94 2.79 -0.24 -6.79
C ALA A 94 1.98 0.58 -7.81
N PHE A 95 0.66 0.49 -7.72
CA PHE A 95 -0.29 1.29 -8.48
C PHE A 95 -0.63 2.55 -7.67
N MET A 96 -0.24 3.72 -8.17
CA MET A 96 -0.33 5.00 -7.49
C MET A 96 -1.35 5.88 -8.19
N ALA A 97 -2.56 5.94 -7.65
CA ALA A 97 -3.67 6.70 -8.22
C ALA A 97 -3.48 8.21 -8.04
N ASP A 98 -4.28 8.98 -8.79
CA ASP A 98 -4.34 10.44 -8.72
C ASP A 98 -4.69 10.99 -7.33
N THR A 99 -5.43 10.23 -6.53
CA THR A 99 -5.79 10.57 -5.15
C THR A 99 -4.74 10.22 -4.09
N LEU A 100 -3.62 9.61 -4.49
CA LEU A 100 -2.57 9.23 -3.54
C LEU A 100 -1.85 10.47 -3.00
N GLU A 101 -1.79 10.57 -1.68
CA GLU A 101 -0.93 11.50 -0.96
C GLU A 101 0.02 10.71 -0.06
N ALA A 102 1.31 10.62 -0.42
CA ALA A 102 2.28 9.86 0.34
C ALA A 102 3.43 10.74 0.85
N LYS A 103 3.66 10.70 2.16
CA LYS A 103 4.90 11.10 2.82
C LYS A 103 5.61 9.82 3.28
N ALA A 104 6.27 9.19 2.32
CA ALA A 104 6.90 7.89 2.52
C ALA A 104 8.00 7.61 1.50
N ASP A 105 8.99 6.83 1.92
CA ASP A 105 9.88 6.14 1.00
C ASP A 105 9.19 4.86 0.51
N ILE A 106 9.08 4.70 -0.81
CA ILE A 106 8.38 3.57 -1.43
C ILE A 106 9.38 2.77 -2.28
N THR A 107 9.50 1.49 -1.98
CA THR A 107 10.25 0.52 -2.77
C THR A 107 9.29 -0.48 -3.41
N ALA A 108 9.30 -0.63 -4.73
CA ALA A 108 8.47 -1.60 -5.45
C ALA A 108 9.25 -2.30 -6.56
N GLY A 109 8.75 -3.44 -7.04
CA GLY A 109 9.30 -4.08 -8.24
C GLY A 109 9.03 -3.25 -9.49
N VAL A 110 7.82 -2.69 -9.59
CA VAL A 110 7.38 -1.82 -10.69
C VAL A 110 6.49 -0.72 -10.12
N PHE A 111 6.55 0.48 -10.71
CA PHE A 111 5.63 1.57 -10.40
C PHE A 111 4.69 1.82 -11.58
N LYS A 112 3.39 1.96 -11.30
CA LYS A 112 2.37 2.40 -12.24
C LYS A 112 1.69 3.63 -11.66
N THR A 113 2.09 4.80 -12.14
CA THR A 113 1.64 6.10 -11.64
C THR A 113 0.59 6.69 -12.57
N TYR A 114 -0.52 7.14 -12.01
CA TYR A 114 -1.56 7.88 -12.72
C TYR A 114 -1.40 9.39 -12.48
N GLU A 115 -1.91 10.20 -13.41
CA GLU A 115 -1.77 11.66 -13.37
C GLU A 115 -2.39 12.24 -12.08
N GLY A 116 -1.57 12.80 -11.19
CA GLY A 116 -2.03 13.44 -9.95
C GLY A 116 -1.44 12.87 -8.66
N ALA A 117 -0.86 11.66 -8.72
CA ALA A 117 -0.25 11.02 -7.56
C ALA A 117 0.85 11.90 -6.94
N GLN A 118 0.77 12.16 -5.64
CA GLN A 118 1.76 12.95 -4.90
C GLN A 118 2.58 12.07 -3.97
N VAL A 119 3.90 12.11 -4.13
CA VAL A 119 4.85 11.44 -3.23
C VAL A 119 5.94 12.41 -2.82
N ASP A 120 6.03 12.65 -1.52
CA ASP A 120 7.14 13.32 -0.84
C ASP A 120 7.96 12.26 -0.10
N GLY A 121 9.00 11.77 -0.78
CA GLY A 121 9.88 10.73 -0.27
C GLY A 121 10.67 10.08 -1.40
N ARG A 122 11.44 9.04 -1.08
CA ARG A 122 12.29 8.34 -2.04
C ARG A 122 11.51 7.23 -2.73
N ILE A 123 11.55 7.22 -4.06
CA ILE A 123 11.05 6.10 -4.87
C ILE A 123 12.23 5.25 -5.33
N ARG A 124 12.17 3.95 -5.07
CA ARG A 124 13.21 2.98 -5.45
C ARG A 124 12.59 1.76 -6.11
N THR A 125 13.16 1.33 -7.23
CA THR A 125 12.86 0.01 -7.78
C THR A 125 13.74 -1.04 -7.12
N GLY A 126 13.14 -2.04 -6.47
CA GLY A 126 13.86 -3.13 -5.82
C GLY A 126 13.46 -4.47 -6.42
N ARG A 127 14.43 -5.31 -6.80
CA ARG A 127 14.16 -6.73 -7.04
C ARG A 127 14.17 -7.43 -5.68
N LYS A 128 13.03 -8.01 -5.26
CA LYS A 128 13.07 -9.06 -4.24
C LYS A 128 13.59 -10.33 -4.93
N GLU A 129 14.64 -10.93 -4.39
CA GLU A 129 15.02 -12.30 -4.76
C GLU A 129 13.81 -13.21 -4.52
N PRO A 130 13.50 -14.13 -5.45
CA PRO A 130 12.46 -15.12 -5.21
C PRO A 130 12.82 -15.90 -3.94
N PRO A 131 11.83 -16.29 -3.11
CA PRO A 131 12.09 -17.10 -1.93
C PRO A 131 12.86 -18.36 -2.36
N LYS A 132 13.99 -18.62 -1.71
CA LYS A 132 14.69 -19.90 -1.87
C LYS A 132 13.72 -20.99 -1.40
N LEU A 133 13.23 -21.81 -2.34
CA LEU A 133 12.57 -23.07 -2.02
C LEU A 133 13.56 -23.90 -1.19
N ALA A 134 13.24 -24.11 0.09
CA ALA A 134 13.93 -25.03 0.98
C ALA A 134 13.37 -26.44 0.80
#